data_AF-A0A844GCW0-F1
#
_entry.id   AF-A0A844GCW0-F1
#
_cell.length_a   1.000
_cell.length_b   1.000
_cell.length_c   1.000
_cell.angle_alpha   90.00
_cell.angle_beta   90.00
_cell.angle_gamma   90.00
#
_symmetry.space_group_name_H-M   'P 1'
#
loop_
_entity.id
_entity.type
_entity.pdbx_description
1 polymer ?
#
loop_
_entity_poly.entity_id
_entity_poly.type
_entity_poly.pdbx_seq_one_letter_code
_entity_poly.pdbx_strand_id
1 'polypeptide(L)'
;MIVDRPVRAYQQIYAKGGDLVLLAMVSAGAEVIADGNIHAYAPLRGRALAGARGDTRARIFTYSMEAELVSVAGVYRTIEQDLPHSIKGKPTQVFLENERLVMTALGE
;
A
#
# COMPACT_ATOMS: atom_id res chain seq x y z
N MET A 1 -5.50 -2.86 -12.77
CA MET A 1 -4.99 -1.65 -13.44
C MET A 1 -3.49 -1.57 -13.26
N ILE A 2 -2.73 -1.20 -14.28
CA ILE A 2 -1.28 -1.01 -14.20
C ILE A 2 -0.98 0.49 -14.34
N VAL A 3 -0.08 1.01 -13.49
CA VAL A 3 0.45 2.38 -13.58
C VAL A 3 1.98 2.30 -13.60
N ASP A 4 2.55 2.75 -14.71
CA ASP A 4 3.98 2.68 -15.03
C ASP A 4 4.68 4.06 -15.03
N ARG A 5 3.96 5.09 -14.60
CA ARG A 5 4.46 6.45 -14.41
C ARG A 5 4.40 6.86 -12.94
N PRO A 6 5.29 7.75 -12.47
CA PRO A 6 5.25 8.22 -11.08
C PRO A 6 3.90 8.81 -10.71
N VAL A 7 3.40 8.44 -9.52
CA VAL A 7 2.23 9.08 -8.91
C VAL A 7 2.75 10.16 -7.98
N ARG A 8 2.49 11.42 -8.33
CA ARG A 8 3.04 12.60 -7.64
C ARG A 8 2.12 13.05 -6.51
N ALA A 9 2.66 13.88 -5.62
CA ALA A 9 1.90 14.51 -4.55
C ALA A 9 0.58 15.11 -5.10
N TYR A 10 -0.48 15.00 -4.31
CA TYR A 10 -1.84 15.45 -4.64
C TYR A 10 -2.54 14.70 -5.79
N GLN A 11 -1.91 13.67 -6.37
CA GLN A 11 -2.58 12.78 -7.31
C GLN A 11 -3.26 11.62 -6.58
N GLN A 12 -4.43 11.25 -7.10
CA GLN A 12 -5.16 10.06 -6.67
C GLN A 12 -5.35 9.11 -7.85
N ILE A 13 -5.05 7.83 -7.63
CA ILE A 13 -5.28 6.75 -8.58
C ILE A 13 -6.25 5.76 -7.96
N TYR A 14 -7.28 5.35 -8.69
CA TYR A 14 -8.26 4.39 -8.19
C TYR A 14 -8.50 3.24 -9.18
N ALA A 15 -8.15 2.02 -8.77
CA ALA A 15 -8.47 0.77 -9.47
C ALA A 15 -9.84 0.24 -9.02
N LYS A 16 -10.90 0.67 -9.71
CA LYS A 16 -12.26 0.15 -9.46
C LYS A 16 -12.40 -1.28 -9.98
N GLY A 17 -13.00 -2.15 -9.17
CA GLY A 17 -13.35 -3.54 -9.52
C GLY A 17 -12.18 -4.52 -9.60
N GLY A 18 -10.98 -4.16 -9.15
CA GLY A 18 -9.85 -5.08 -9.16
C GLY A 18 -8.57 -4.54 -8.55
N ASP A 19 -7.47 -5.21 -8.88
CA ASP A 19 -6.15 -4.94 -8.29
C ASP A 19 -5.45 -3.75 -8.96
N LEU A 20 -4.56 -3.10 -8.22
CA LEU A 20 -3.68 -2.04 -8.70
C LEU A 20 -2.22 -2.49 -8.67
N VAL A 21 -1.54 -2.39 -9.81
CA VAL A 21 -0.10 -2.65 -9.95
C VAL A 21 0.62 -1.34 -10.25
N LEU A 22 1.61 -1.00 -9.45
CA LEU A 22 2.43 0.20 -9.56
C LEU A 22 3.86 -0.21 -9.92
N LEU A 23 4.32 0.19 -11.11
CA LEU A 23 5.69 -0.06 -11.59
C LEU A 23 6.60 1.16 -11.41
N ALA A 24 6.06 2.26 -10.90
CA ALA A 24 6.78 3.50 -10.64
C ALA A 24 6.45 4.04 -9.25
N MET A 25 7.30 4.96 -8.77
CA MET A 25 7.21 5.47 -7.41
C MET A 25 5.86 6.14 -7.12
N VAL A 26 5.39 5.98 -5.88
CA VAL A 26 4.30 6.77 -5.31
C VAL A 26 4.93 7.77 -4.35
N SER A 27 4.74 9.06 -4.61
CA SER A 27 5.35 10.13 -3.83
C SER A 27 4.57 10.39 -2.54
N ALA A 28 5.24 10.98 -1.55
CA ALA A 28 4.58 11.57 -0.37
C ALA A 28 3.42 12.48 -0.81
N GLY A 29 2.29 12.44 -0.09
CA GLY A 29 1.07 13.17 -0.41
C GLY A 29 0.27 12.62 -1.61
N ALA A 30 0.73 11.57 -2.30
CA ALA A 30 -0.05 10.86 -3.31
C ALA A 30 -0.95 9.78 -2.69
N GLU A 31 -2.00 9.38 -3.39
CA GLU A 31 -2.94 8.36 -2.93
C GLU A 31 -3.23 7.32 -4.02
N VAL A 32 -3.16 6.05 -3.63
CA VAL A 32 -3.46 4.92 -4.50
C VAL A 32 -4.51 4.03 -3.82
N ILE A 33 -5.58 3.74 -4.55
CA ILE A 33 -6.77 3.03 -4.04
C ILE A 33 -7.06 1.85 -4.97
N ALA A 34 -7.40 0.70 -4.39
CA ALA A 34 -7.89 -0.46 -5.14
C ALA A 34 -9.07 -1.11 -4.41
N ASP A 35 -10.03 -1.61 -5.18
CA ASP A 35 -11.09 -2.46 -4.64
C ASP A 35 -10.54 -3.85 -4.25
N GLY A 36 -9.50 -4.31 -4.94
CA GLY A 36 -8.75 -5.52 -4.62
C GLY A 36 -7.39 -5.22 -3.97
N ASN A 37 -6.36 -5.93 -4.42
CA ASN A 37 -4.99 -5.82 -3.92
C ASN A 37 -4.24 -4.61 -4.50
N ILE A 38 -3.19 -4.20 -3.81
CA ILE A 38 -2.20 -3.23 -4.32
C ILE A 38 -0.83 -3.93 -4.38
N HIS A 39 -0.16 -3.83 -5.52
CA HIS A 39 1.20 -4.32 -5.75
C HIS A 39 2.09 -3.15 -6.13
N ALA A 40 2.97 -2.73 -5.23
CA ALA A 40 3.92 -1.65 -5.46
C ALA A 40 5.34 -2.20 -5.67
N TYR A 41 5.80 -2.19 -6.92
CA TYR A 41 7.14 -2.65 -7.32
C TYR A 41 8.18 -1.52 -7.37
N ALA A 42 7.85 -0.39 -6.73
CA ALA A 42 8.70 0.79 -6.56
C ALA A 42 8.45 1.36 -5.15
N PRO A 43 9.24 2.34 -4.68
CA PRO A 43 9.00 2.98 -3.39
C PRO A 43 7.57 3.51 -3.25
N LEU A 44 6.88 3.05 -2.20
CA LEU A 44 5.57 3.54 -1.81
C LEU A 44 5.76 4.53 -0.67
N ARG A 45 5.78 5.83 -0.97
CA ARG A 45 5.91 6.90 0.04
C ARG A 45 4.59 7.57 0.39
N GLY A 46 3.60 7.48 -0.49
CA GLY A 46 2.26 8.06 -0.26
C GLY A 46 1.35 7.13 0.54
N ARG A 47 0.05 7.23 0.28
CA ARG A 47 -1.01 6.47 0.95
C ARG A 47 -1.53 5.34 0.06
N ALA A 48 -1.69 4.13 0.61
CA ALA A 48 -2.24 2.98 -0.11
C ALA A 48 -3.47 2.39 0.59
N LEU A 49 -4.59 2.30 -0.14
CA LEU A 49 -5.87 1.82 0.38
C LEU A 49 -6.35 0.63 -0.47
N ALA A 50 -6.16 -0.58 0.03
CA ALA A 50 -6.62 -1.82 -0.60
C ALA A 50 -7.97 -2.26 -0.03
N GLY A 51 -8.71 -3.08 -0.78
CA GLY A 51 -10.01 -3.56 -0.33
C GLY A 51 -11.03 -2.43 -0.14
N ALA A 52 -10.99 -1.37 -0.95
CA ALA A 52 -11.78 -0.14 -0.74
C ALA A 52 -13.30 -0.35 -0.69
N ARG A 53 -13.80 -1.50 -1.17
CA ARG A 53 -15.21 -1.93 -1.06
C ARG A 53 -15.49 -2.88 0.10
N GLY A 54 -14.59 -2.95 1.07
CA GLY A 54 -14.71 -3.81 2.26
C GLY A 54 -14.15 -5.23 2.07
N ASP A 55 -13.28 -5.47 1.08
CA ASP A 55 -12.61 -6.78 0.96
C ASP A 55 -11.52 -6.91 2.02
N THR A 56 -11.84 -7.58 3.13
CA THR A 56 -10.94 -7.81 4.25
C THR A 56 -9.80 -8.78 3.93
N ARG A 57 -9.85 -9.45 2.77
CA ARG A 57 -8.80 -10.37 2.30
C ARG A 57 -7.80 -9.69 1.37
N ALA A 58 -8.07 -8.45 0.95
CA ALA A 58 -7.16 -7.68 0.14
C ALA A 58 -5.82 -7.46 0.85
N ARG A 59 -4.76 -7.34 0.05
CA ARG A 59 -3.40 -7.16 0.55
C ARG A 59 -2.72 -6.00 -0.15
N ILE A 60 -1.77 -5.39 0.54
CA ILE A 60 -0.81 -4.46 -0.06
C ILE A 60 0.54 -5.14 -0.04
N PHE A 61 1.17 -5.28 -1.19
CA PHE A 61 2.52 -5.76 -1.35
C PHE A 61 3.40 -4.58 -1.76
N THR A 62 4.51 -4.37 -1.07
CA THR A 62 5.45 -3.30 -1.39
C THR A 62 6.83 -3.88 -1.61
N TYR A 63 7.58 -3.30 -2.54
CA TYR A 63 9.00 -3.58 -2.73
C TYR A 63 9.87 -2.79 -1.75
N SER A 64 9.47 -1.55 -1.46
CA SER A 64 10.09 -0.69 -0.46
C SER A 64 8.99 0.00 0.35
N MET A 65 8.84 -0.41 1.61
CA MET A 65 7.82 0.13 2.52
C MET A 65 8.29 1.45 3.16
N GLU A 66 7.74 2.55 2.65
CA GLU A 66 8.01 3.92 3.10
C GLU A 66 6.70 4.74 3.25
N ALA A 67 5.55 4.05 3.33
CA ALA A 67 4.23 4.66 3.16
C ALA A 67 3.86 5.58 4.33
N GLU A 68 3.20 6.70 4.03
CA GLU A 68 2.57 7.58 5.02
C GLU A 68 1.38 6.89 5.72
N LEU A 69 0.62 6.09 4.96
CA LEU A 69 -0.56 5.40 5.44
C LEU A 69 -0.80 4.13 4.61
N VAL A 70 -1.21 3.07 5.28
CA VAL A 70 -1.77 1.89 4.63
C VAL A 70 -3.13 1.54 5.21
N SER A 71 -4.03 1.05 4.37
CA SER A 71 -5.35 0.59 4.77
C SER A 71 -5.76 -0.68 4.02
N VAL A 72 -6.43 -1.58 4.72
CA VAL A 72 -7.12 -2.72 4.15
C VAL A 72 -8.55 -2.72 4.69
N ALA A 73 -9.53 -2.69 3.78
CA ALA A 73 -10.96 -2.71 4.11
C ALA A 73 -11.40 -1.64 5.14
N GLY A 74 -10.79 -0.44 5.07
CA GLY A 74 -11.13 0.68 5.95
C GLY A 74 -10.43 0.67 7.31
N VAL A 75 -9.79 -0.44 7.72
CA VAL A 75 -8.85 -0.43 8.85
C VAL A 75 -7.55 0.20 8.33
N TYR A 76 -7.03 1.22 9.03
CA TYR A 76 -5.86 1.97 8.57
C TYR A 76 -4.82 2.12 9.67
N ARG A 77 -3.57 2.33 9.24
CA ARG A 77 -2.45 2.72 10.10
C ARG A 77 -1.70 3.87 9.44
N THR A 78 -1.69 5.01 10.11
CA THR A 78 -0.78 6.13 9.78
C THR A 78 0.62 5.80 10.32
N ILE A 79 1.64 6.10 9.53
CA ILE A 79 3.04 5.89 9.88
C ILE A 79 3.65 7.23 10.26
N GLU A 80 3.46 7.61 11.52
CA GLU A 80 3.95 8.88 12.08
C GLU A 80 5.36 8.74 12.69
N GLN A 81 5.69 7.54 13.15
CA GLN A 81 6.99 7.18 13.70
C GLN A 81 7.74 6.29 12.70
N ASP A 82 9.06 6.29 12.80
CA ASP A 82 9.89 5.44 11.97
C ASP A 82 9.47 3.96 12.08
N LEU A 83 9.24 3.33 10.94
CA LEU A 83 9.04 1.89 10.84
C LEU A 83 10.23 1.14 11.42
N PRO A 84 10.02 -0.03 12.05
CA PRO A 84 11.12 -0.91 12.44
C PRO A 84 12.05 -1.20 11.27
N HIS A 85 13.35 -1.38 11.53
CA HIS A 85 14.35 -1.68 10.49
C HIS A 85 14.06 -2.94 9.66
N SER A 86 13.29 -3.88 10.21
CA SER A 86 12.81 -5.07 9.49
C SER A 86 11.76 -4.77 8.42
N ILE A 87 11.10 -3.60 8.49
CA ILE A 87 10.03 -3.20 7.57
C ILE A 87 10.46 -2.01 6.72
N LYS A 88 11.11 -1.01 7.31
CA LYS A 88 11.46 0.25 6.63
C LYS A 88 12.32 -0.01 5.39
N GLY A 89 11.81 0.38 4.22
CA GLY A 89 12.50 0.21 2.95
C GLY A 89 12.67 -1.25 2.49
N LYS A 90 11.94 -2.19 3.11
CA LYS A 90 12.00 -3.62 2.79
C LYS A 90 10.75 -4.08 2.04
N PRO A 91 10.86 -5.17 1.25
CA PRO A 91 9.69 -5.83 0.72
C PRO A 91 8.74 -6.25 1.84
N THR A 92 7.50 -5.80 1.81
CA THR A 92 6.55 -5.97 2.92
C THR A 92 5.17 -6.34 2.39
N GLN A 93 4.49 -7.23 3.11
CA GLN A 93 3.08 -7.51 2.95
C GLN A 93 2.29 -6.85 4.08
N VAL A 94 1.22 -6.16 3.73
CA VAL A 94 0.22 -5.61 4.65
C VAL A 94 -1.11 -6.31 4.43
N PHE A 95 -1.74 -6.78 5.50
CA PHE A 95 -2.99 -7.53 5.46
C PHE A 95 -3.73 -7.42 6.80
N LEU A 96 -4.98 -7.87 6.83
CA LEU A 96 -5.73 -8.00 8.08
C LEU A 96 -5.57 -9.40 8.68
N GLU A 97 -5.31 -9.42 9.98
CA GLU A 97 -5.39 -10.61 10.81
C GLU A 97 -6.17 -10.25 12.08
N ASN A 98 -7.26 -10.97 12.37
CA ASN A 98 -8.14 -10.67 13.51
C ASN A 98 -8.55 -9.19 13.57
N GLU A 99 -8.95 -8.63 12.42
CA GLU A 99 -9.36 -7.22 12.24
C GLU A 99 -8.26 -6.18 12.52
N ARG A 100 -7.01 -6.60 12.65
CA ARG A 100 -5.85 -5.72 12.85
C ARG A 100 -4.95 -5.73 11.63
N LEU A 101 -4.39 -4.57 11.29
CA LEU A 101 -3.36 -4.47 10.27
C LEU A 101 -2.06 -5.08 10.75
N VAL A 102 -1.58 -6.08 10.02
CA VAL A 102 -0.28 -6.72 10.20
C VAL A 102 0.64 -6.33 9.04
N MET A 103 1.91 -6.11 9.35
CA MET A 103 2.98 -5.85 8.38
C MET A 103 4.06 -6.92 8.57
N THR A 104 4.39 -7.66 7.52
CA THR A 104 5.39 -8.73 7.56
C THR A 104 6.38 -8.54 6.41
N ALA A 105 7.67 -8.64 6.70
CA ALA A 105 8.71 -8.64 5.67
C ALA A 105 8.51 -9.86 4.74
N LEU A 106 8.70 -9.66 3.44
CA LEU A 106 8.60 -10.71 2.44
C LEU A 106 9.99 -11.28 2.14
N GLY A 107 10.11 -12.61 2.14
CA GLY A 107 11.35 -13.31 1.80
C GLY A 107 12.35 -13.47 2.94
N GLU A 108 11.90 -13.32 4.19
CA GLU A 108 12.62 -13.77 5.39
C GLU A 108 12.27 -15.22 5.74
#